data_AF-A0A6G3MDY1-F1
#
_entry.id   AF-A0A6G3MDY1-F1
#
_cell.length_a   1.000
_cell.length_b   1.000
_cell.length_c   1.000
_cell.angle_alpha   90.00
_cell.angle_beta   90.00
_cell.angle_gamma   90.00
#
_symmetry.space_group_name_H-M   'P 1'
#
loop_
_entity.id
_entity.type
_entity.pdbx_description
1 polymer ?
#
loop_
_entity_poly.entity_id
_entity_poly.type
_entity_poly.pdbx_seq_one_letter_code
_entity_poly.pdbx_strand_id
1 'polypeptide(L)'
;MSLLSAFIRAGDIDSVNFFIQRFPPFLLVSFPDVIKSIFSILHAIIEPLYNKLNCRLIPKSDDIVFDFACKSFEDCNPLVFKLLHLISYNIYEDSILFTKLIRLFSHFIKDPLCYSNSEFFCGVIMTINNVFLPALTQMESNCVASEEIWHLIRIFPYNLRYKFYSHMKNSAYVSIQQLVRTKSIVTKNTKYICKRITKDTLKQCGRQLGKLSHSNPIIVLTEVMNQICSFDTMIIPIVECLKYLTPLSFDMLSYTLIEFLSVNSVSLTSKITSIPDVIQNLGTFASTVMRKYVVPLTGVLQYIA
;
A
#
# COMPACT_ATOMS: atom_id res chain seq x y z
N MET A 1 -21.36 22.48 2.76
CA MET A 1 -19.98 21.96 2.61
C MET A 1 -18.92 23.04 2.73
N SER A 2 -19.14 24.25 2.22
CA SER A 2 -18.32 25.44 2.55
C SER A 2 -18.15 25.65 4.06
N LEU A 3 -19.22 25.41 4.83
CA LEU A 3 -19.19 25.49 6.29
C LEU A 3 -18.25 24.45 6.95
N LEU A 4 -18.27 23.19 6.51
CA LEU A 4 -17.33 22.17 7.01
C LEU A 4 -15.89 22.51 6.63
N SER A 5 -15.66 22.99 5.41
CA SER A 5 -14.35 23.48 4.98
C SER A 5 -13.85 24.63 5.87
N ALA A 6 -14.72 25.56 6.26
CA ALA A 6 -14.39 26.64 7.18
C ALA A 6 -14.07 26.13 8.60
N PHE A 7 -14.87 25.21 9.16
CA PHE A 7 -14.60 24.63 10.47
C PHE A 7 -13.31 23.84 10.52
N ILE A 8 -13.04 23.08 9.45
CA ILE A 8 -11.77 22.41 9.24
C ILE A 8 -10.69 23.49 9.32
N ARG A 9 -10.69 24.52 8.46
CA ARG A 9 -9.67 25.60 8.49
C ARG A 9 -9.53 26.28 9.86
N ALA A 10 -10.61 26.44 10.61
CA ALA A 10 -10.56 27.03 11.94
C ALA A 10 -9.97 26.10 13.02
N GLY A 11 -9.76 24.81 12.72
CA GLY A 11 -9.29 23.81 13.68
C GLY A 11 -10.37 23.37 14.68
N ASP A 12 -11.65 23.67 14.41
CA ASP A 12 -12.76 23.37 15.32
C ASP A 12 -13.14 21.88 15.26
N ILE A 13 -12.57 21.11 16.20
CA ILE A 13 -12.71 19.64 16.27
C ILE A 13 -14.16 19.23 16.58
N ASP A 14 -14.87 20.00 17.40
CA ASP A 14 -16.23 19.66 17.84
C ASP A 14 -17.24 19.82 16.70
N SER A 15 -17.08 20.90 15.93
CA SER A 15 -17.86 21.07 14.71
C SER A 15 -17.53 19.99 13.67
N VAL A 16 -16.25 19.63 13.48
CA VAL A 16 -15.87 18.52 12.58
C VAL A 16 -16.49 17.19 13.04
N ASN A 17 -16.46 16.91 14.35
CA ASN A 17 -17.09 15.74 14.97
C ASN A 17 -18.58 15.65 14.66
N PHE A 18 -19.28 16.77 14.80
CA PHE A 18 -20.71 16.85 14.53
C PHE A 18 -21.05 16.44 13.09
N PHE A 19 -20.24 16.85 12.10
CA PHE A 19 -20.44 16.42 10.71
C PHE A 19 -20.11 14.95 10.48
N ILE A 20 -19.00 14.45 11.05
CA ILE A 20 -18.59 13.05 10.92
C ILE A 20 -19.63 12.08 11.51
N GLN A 21 -20.26 12.45 12.62
CA GLN A 21 -21.29 11.62 13.26
C GLN A 21 -22.60 11.57 12.47
N ARG A 22 -22.92 12.62 11.70
CA ARG A 22 -24.19 12.75 10.98
C ARG A 22 -24.14 12.29 9.54
N PHE A 23 -22.98 12.36 8.91
CA PHE A 23 -22.83 12.06 7.49
C PHE A 23 -21.79 10.95 7.28
N PRO A 24 -22.03 10.02 6.34
CA PRO A 24 -21.04 9.04 5.98
C PRO A 24 -19.72 9.69 5.49
N PRO A 25 -18.54 9.17 5.88
CA PRO A 25 -17.25 9.76 5.51
C PRO A 25 -17.07 9.97 4.01
N PHE A 26 -17.50 9.00 3.18
CA PHE A 26 -17.37 9.10 1.72
C PHE A 26 -18.13 10.29 1.13
N LEU A 27 -19.24 10.71 1.74
CA LEU A 27 -20.01 11.86 1.28
C LEU A 27 -19.29 13.17 1.61
N LEU A 28 -18.69 13.25 2.81
CA LEU A 28 -17.95 14.45 3.24
C LEU A 28 -16.75 14.74 2.35
N VAL A 29 -16.07 13.69 1.92
CA VAL A 29 -14.86 13.76 1.10
C VAL A 29 -15.17 13.76 -0.41
N SER A 30 -16.44 13.63 -0.80
CA SER A 30 -16.83 13.83 -2.21
C SER A 30 -16.67 15.29 -2.68
N PHE A 31 -16.50 16.24 -1.75
CA PHE A 31 -16.38 17.65 -2.05
C PHE A 31 -14.91 18.08 -2.06
N PRO A 32 -14.39 18.63 -3.18
CA PRO A 32 -12.97 18.96 -3.32
C PRO A 32 -12.50 20.05 -2.35
N ASP A 33 -13.38 20.98 -1.98
CA ASP A 33 -13.03 22.04 -1.03
C ASP A 33 -12.73 21.49 0.38
N VAL A 34 -13.43 20.42 0.76
CA VAL A 34 -13.22 19.72 2.03
C VAL A 34 -11.86 19.02 2.01
N ILE A 35 -11.56 18.26 0.96
CA ILE A 35 -10.25 17.62 0.74
C ILE A 35 -9.13 18.65 0.83
N LYS A 36 -9.21 19.74 0.06
CA LYS A 36 -8.18 20.80 0.04
C LYS A 36 -7.98 21.45 1.41
N SER A 37 -9.06 21.63 2.16
CA SER A 37 -8.98 22.23 3.51
C SER A 37 -8.36 21.28 4.52
N ILE A 38 -8.62 19.98 4.39
CA ILE A 38 -7.95 18.95 5.20
C ILE A 38 -6.46 18.92 4.86
N PHE A 39 -6.08 18.95 3.58
CA PHE A 39 -4.68 19.00 3.17
C PHE A 39 -3.95 20.22 3.70
N SER A 40 -4.53 21.42 3.60
CA SER A 40 -3.88 22.64 4.10
C SER A 40 -3.57 22.56 5.60
N ILE A 41 -4.47 21.95 6.37
CA ILE A 41 -4.29 21.78 7.82
C ILE A 41 -3.30 20.69 8.13
N LEU A 42 -3.39 19.54 7.46
CA LEU A 42 -2.44 18.47 7.68
C LEU A 42 -1.02 18.95 7.38
N HIS A 43 -0.81 19.71 6.29
CA HIS A 43 0.48 20.37 6.05
C HIS A 43 0.86 21.28 7.20
N ALA A 44 0.02 22.23 7.61
CA ALA A 44 0.34 23.16 8.68
C ALA A 44 0.70 22.48 10.01
N ILE A 45 -0.01 21.41 10.36
CA ILE A 45 0.20 20.62 11.58
C ILE A 45 1.54 19.87 11.53
N ILE A 46 1.84 19.24 10.40
CA ILE A 46 3.04 18.39 10.29
C ILE A 46 4.30 19.16 9.93
N GLU A 47 4.20 20.34 9.32
CA GLU A 47 5.34 21.13 8.85
C GLU A 47 6.40 21.40 9.93
N PRO A 48 6.07 21.85 11.16
CA PRO A 48 7.07 22.05 12.21
C PRO A 48 7.76 20.74 12.63
N LEU A 49 7.03 19.62 12.61
CA LEU A 49 7.59 18.30 12.95
C LEU A 49 8.48 17.78 11.83
N TYR A 50 8.05 17.93 10.58
CA TYR A 50 8.82 17.52 9.39
C TYR A 50 10.12 18.32 9.27
N ASN A 51 10.09 19.62 9.56
CA ASN A 51 11.27 20.48 9.53
C ASN A 51 12.35 20.07 10.54
N LYS A 52 11.97 19.53 11.70
CA LYS A 52 12.92 18.99 12.70
C LYS A 52 13.67 17.76 12.20
N LEU A 53 13.09 16.99 11.27
CA LEU A 53 13.71 15.78 10.73
C LEU A 53 14.88 16.07 9.77
N ASN A 54 15.15 17.34 9.42
CA ASN A 54 16.15 17.74 8.44
C ASN A 54 16.01 17.03 7.07
N CYS A 55 14.82 16.52 6.74
CA CYS A 55 14.52 15.90 5.45
C CYS A 55 14.27 16.95 4.35
N ARG A 56 15.23 17.85 4.11
CA ARG A 56 15.10 18.96 3.15
C ARG A 56 15.25 18.47 1.71
N LEU A 57 14.13 18.31 1.00
CA LEU A 57 14.07 18.15 -0.46
C LEU A 57 12.94 18.94 -1.14
N ILE A 58 12.09 19.65 -0.40
CA ILE A 58 10.87 20.29 -0.95
C ILE A 58 10.83 21.77 -0.51
N PRO A 59 10.53 22.73 -1.41
CA PRO A 59 10.40 24.14 -1.05
C PRO A 59 9.27 24.35 -0.05
N LYS A 60 9.42 25.36 0.82
CA LYS A 60 8.41 25.77 1.80
C LYS A 60 7.08 26.03 1.09
N SER A 61 6.02 25.39 1.55
CA SER A 61 4.65 25.80 1.21
C SER A 61 4.37 27.17 1.84
N ASP A 62 3.65 28.05 1.12
CA ASP A 62 3.33 29.40 1.61
C ASP A 62 2.74 29.36 3.02
N ASP A 63 3.34 30.15 3.90
CA ASP A 63 3.14 30.14 5.35
C ASP A 63 1.70 30.56 5.71
N ILE A 64 0.81 29.58 5.91
CA ILE A 64 -0.36 29.79 6.76
C ILE A 64 0.07 29.45 8.18
N VAL A 65 0.40 30.49 8.96
CA VAL A 65 0.69 30.36 10.38
C VAL A 65 -0.63 30.03 11.10
N PHE A 66 -0.83 28.76 11.40
CA PHE A 66 -1.88 28.34 12.34
C PHE A 66 -1.28 28.28 13.75
N ASP A 67 -2.02 28.79 14.75
CA ASP A 67 -1.66 28.70 16.18
C ASP A 67 -1.61 27.23 16.70
N PHE A 68 -1.90 26.25 15.84
CA PHE A 68 -1.93 24.81 16.12
C PHE A 68 -0.63 24.07 15.76
N ALA A 69 0.49 24.77 15.60
CA ALA A 69 1.78 24.14 15.29
C ALA A 69 2.22 23.20 16.44
N CYS A 70 2.21 21.90 16.15
CA CYS A 70 2.50 20.85 17.13
C CYS A 70 3.94 20.90 17.64
N LYS A 71 4.11 20.99 18.96
CA LYS A 71 5.43 20.99 19.60
C LYS A 71 5.98 19.57 19.76
N SER A 72 5.11 18.60 20.03
CA SER A 72 5.35 17.16 20.11
C SER A 72 4.36 16.40 19.20
N PHE A 73 4.68 15.17 18.79
CA PHE A 73 3.78 14.36 17.97
C PHE A 73 2.59 13.79 18.80
N GLU A 74 2.79 13.60 20.11
CA GLU A 74 1.77 13.06 21.02
C GLU A 74 0.54 13.96 21.13
N ASP A 75 0.76 15.29 21.18
CA ASP A 75 -0.33 16.27 21.32
C ASP A 75 -1.25 16.34 20.09
N CYS A 76 -0.73 15.99 18.90
CA CYS A 76 -1.43 16.17 17.63
C CYS A 76 -1.91 14.87 16.99
N ASN A 77 -1.57 13.76 17.62
CA ASN A 77 -1.90 12.43 17.20
C ASN A 77 -3.41 12.21 16.90
N PRO A 78 -4.35 12.59 17.78
CA PRO A 78 -5.76 12.25 17.59
C PRO A 78 -6.38 13.01 16.41
N LEU A 79 -6.04 14.28 16.22
CA LEU A 79 -6.58 15.08 15.13
C LEU A 79 -5.98 14.66 13.78
N VAL A 80 -4.67 14.42 13.72
CA VAL A 80 -4.01 13.92 12.50
C VAL A 80 -4.63 12.61 12.06
N PHE A 81 -4.71 11.61 12.94
CA PHE A 81 -5.30 10.31 12.56
C PHE A 81 -6.78 10.41 12.21
N LYS A 82 -7.55 11.27 12.88
CA LYS A 82 -8.96 11.51 12.54
C LYS A 82 -9.11 12.08 11.14
N LEU A 83 -8.34 13.11 10.79
CA LEU A 83 -8.37 13.74 9.47
C LEU A 83 -7.87 12.78 8.38
N LEU A 84 -6.85 11.98 8.66
CA LEU A 84 -6.36 10.94 7.75
C LEU A 84 -7.39 9.84 7.53
N HIS A 85 -8.06 9.41 8.59
CA HIS A 85 -9.14 8.43 8.48
C HIS A 85 -10.33 9.00 7.69
N LEU A 86 -10.65 10.28 7.88
CA LEU A 86 -11.68 10.97 7.11
C LEU A 86 -11.32 10.97 5.63
N ILE A 87 -10.14 11.46 5.24
CA ILE A 87 -9.75 11.59 3.83
C ILE A 87 -9.57 10.24 3.13
N SER A 88 -9.16 9.20 3.88
CA SER A 88 -8.93 7.84 3.38
C SER A 88 -7.99 7.85 2.16
N TYR A 89 -8.31 7.09 1.12
CA TYR A 89 -7.47 6.93 -0.06
C TYR A 89 -7.24 8.24 -0.83
N ASN A 90 -8.07 9.29 -0.63
CA ASN A 90 -8.00 10.55 -1.39
C ASN A 90 -6.70 11.35 -1.18
N ILE A 91 -5.87 10.96 -0.21
CA ILE A 91 -4.52 11.53 -0.05
C ILE A 91 -3.63 11.36 -1.30
N TYR A 92 -3.98 10.46 -2.23
CA TYR A 92 -3.28 10.30 -3.51
C TYR A 92 -3.21 11.60 -4.33
N GLU A 93 -4.16 12.52 -4.13
CA GLU A 93 -4.20 13.83 -4.82
C GLU A 93 -3.05 14.75 -4.39
N ASP A 94 -2.50 14.57 -3.19
CA ASP A 94 -1.36 15.34 -2.67
C ASP A 94 -0.18 14.41 -2.33
N SER A 95 0.63 14.14 -3.36
CA SER A 95 1.84 13.31 -3.23
C SER A 95 2.89 13.87 -2.27
N ILE A 96 2.90 15.20 -2.04
CA ILE A 96 3.84 15.84 -1.12
C ILE A 96 3.43 15.51 0.30
N LEU A 97 2.16 15.71 0.65
CA LEU A 97 1.62 15.37 1.96
C LEU A 97 1.79 13.89 2.27
N PHE A 98 1.44 13.05 1.30
CA PHE A 98 1.61 11.59 1.38
C PHE A 98 3.05 11.21 1.76
N THR A 99 4.03 11.77 1.07
CA THR A 99 5.45 11.48 1.32
C THR A 99 5.93 12.03 2.67
N LYS A 100 5.55 13.26 3.03
CA LYS A 100 5.90 13.88 4.32
C LYS A 100 5.42 13.03 5.50
N LEU A 101 4.16 12.59 5.46
CA LEU A 101 3.55 11.77 6.51
C LEU A 101 4.21 10.40 6.65
N ILE A 102 4.47 9.71 5.53
CA ILE A 102 5.14 8.41 5.56
C ILE A 102 6.52 8.53 6.21
N ARG A 103 7.30 9.56 5.88
CA ARG A 103 8.62 9.80 6.48
C ARG A 103 8.53 10.14 7.97
N LEU A 104 7.56 10.97 8.36
CA LEU A 104 7.30 11.27 9.77
C LEU A 104 6.97 10.00 10.55
N PHE A 105 6.02 9.20 10.07
CA PHE A 105 5.65 7.96 10.75
C PHE A 105 6.82 6.97 10.79
N SER A 106 7.62 6.90 9.73
CA SER A 106 8.82 6.07 9.68
C SER A 106 9.88 6.49 10.69
N HIS A 107 9.95 7.78 11.03
CA HIS A 107 10.83 8.29 12.07
C HIS A 107 10.28 7.94 13.45
N PHE A 108 9.03 8.32 13.74
CA PHE A 108 8.43 8.11 15.06
C PHE A 108 8.26 6.64 15.43
N ILE A 109 7.91 5.76 14.48
CA ILE A 109 7.71 4.33 14.78
C ILE A 109 9.02 3.61 15.16
N LYS A 110 10.19 4.19 14.85
CA LYS A 110 11.49 3.67 15.27
C LYS A 110 11.89 4.11 16.67
N ASP A 111 11.26 5.17 17.19
CA ASP A 111 11.47 5.62 18.56
C ASP A 111 10.81 4.62 19.52
N PRO A 112 11.58 4.02 20.46
CA PRO A 112 11.04 3.06 21.42
C PRO A 112 9.86 3.61 22.23
N LEU A 113 9.87 4.91 22.55
CA LEU A 113 8.79 5.55 23.33
C LEU A 113 7.47 5.52 22.56
N CYS A 114 7.51 5.87 21.27
CA CYS A 114 6.34 5.84 20.41
C CYS A 114 5.92 4.40 20.08
N TYR A 115 6.86 3.47 19.91
CA TYR A 115 6.54 2.07 19.65
C TYR A 115 5.80 1.41 20.82
N SER A 116 6.14 1.78 22.07
CA SER A 116 5.44 1.31 23.27
C SER A 116 4.05 1.93 23.45
N ASN A 117 3.76 3.07 22.82
CA ASN A 117 2.44 3.68 22.85
C ASN A 117 1.47 2.93 21.92
N SER A 118 0.57 2.15 22.53
CA SER A 118 -0.38 1.30 21.80
C SER A 118 -1.36 2.07 20.92
N GLU A 119 -1.78 3.27 21.33
CA GLU A 119 -2.71 4.11 20.56
C GLU A 119 -2.05 4.66 19.30
N PHE A 120 -0.82 5.17 19.44
CA PHE A 120 -0.04 5.64 18.29
C PHE A 120 0.25 4.50 17.32
N PHE A 121 0.75 3.37 17.82
CA PHE A 121 1.05 2.20 17.01
C PHE A 121 -0.17 1.69 16.23
N CYS A 122 -1.33 1.58 16.90
CA CYS A 122 -2.60 1.24 16.27
C CYS A 122 -3.01 2.29 15.22
N GLY A 123 -2.88 3.58 15.51
CA GLY A 123 -3.19 4.66 14.57
C GLY A 123 -2.33 4.61 13.30
N VAL A 124 -1.03 4.32 13.43
CA VAL A 124 -0.14 4.13 12.26
C VAL A 124 -0.57 2.92 11.44
N ILE A 125 -0.85 1.78 12.08
CA ILE A 125 -1.35 0.57 11.40
C ILE A 125 -2.64 0.85 10.64
N MET A 126 -3.60 1.52 11.28
CA MET A 126 -4.88 1.87 10.65
C MET A 126 -4.68 2.84 9.49
N THR A 127 -3.74 3.77 9.61
CA THR A 127 -3.39 4.69 8.52
C THR A 127 -2.76 3.96 7.33
N ILE A 128 -1.84 3.01 7.57
CA ILE A 128 -1.26 2.19 6.51
C ILE A 128 -2.36 1.43 5.74
N ASN A 129 -3.29 0.79 6.48
CA ASN A 129 -4.34 -0.05 5.91
C ASN A 129 -5.45 0.72 5.19
N ASN A 130 -5.88 1.87 5.73
CA ASN A 130 -7.08 2.57 5.28
C ASN A 130 -6.79 3.86 4.49
N VAL A 131 -5.53 4.31 4.48
CA VAL A 131 -5.10 5.56 3.87
C VAL A 131 -3.98 5.30 2.85
N PHE A 132 -2.78 4.88 3.30
CA PHE A 132 -1.61 4.85 2.41
C PHE A 132 -1.65 3.74 1.36
N LEU A 133 -1.90 2.49 1.73
CA LEU A 133 -1.98 1.40 0.76
C LEU A 133 -3.16 1.60 -0.21
N PRO A 134 -4.37 1.99 0.24
CA PRO A 134 -5.45 2.37 -0.66
C PRO A 134 -5.10 3.53 -1.60
N ALA A 135 -4.45 4.59 -1.10
CA ALA A 135 -4.04 5.73 -1.91
C ALA A 135 -3.04 5.33 -3.01
N LEU A 136 -2.07 4.47 -2.70
CA LEU A 136 -1.11 3.95 -3.67
C LEU A 136 -1.81 3.34 -4.89
N THR A 137 -2.93 2.64 -4.69
CA THR A 137 -3.70 2.02 -5.79
C THR A 137 -4.23 3.02 -6.80
N GLN A 138 -4.46 4.27 -6.38
CA GLN A 138 -5.01 5.35 -7.20
C GLN A 138 -3.92 6.18 -7.87
N MET A 139 -2.67 6.12 -7.40
CA MET A 139 -1.56 6.83 -8.04
C MET A 139 -1.19 6.14 -9.36
N GLU A 140 -1.03 6.89 -10.44
CA GLU A 140 -0.68 6.31 -11.75
C GLU A 140 0.80 5.93 -11.83
N SER A 141 1.11 4.63 -11.86
CA SER A 141 2.47 4.09 -12.06
C SER A 141 3.56 4.75 -11.20
N ASN A 142 3.29 4.98 -9.91
CA ASN A 142 4.16 5.76 -9.05
C ASN A 142 5.15 4.87 -8.29
N CYS A 143 6.30 4.60 -8.91
CA CYS A 143 7.39 3.84 -8.31
C CYS A 143 7.92 4.49 -7.01
N VAL A 144 8.00 5.83 -6.98
CA VAL A 144 8.50 6.57 -5.81
C VAL A 144 7.59 6.39 -4.60
N ALA A 145 6.27 6.49 -4.79
CA ALA A 145 5.31 6.25 -3.71
C ALA A 145 5.36 4.79 -3.20
N SER A 146 5.57 3.82 -4.09
CA SER A 146 5.79 2.41 -3.74
C SER A 146 7.01 2.23 -2.83
N GLU A 147 8.12 2.89 -3.18
CA GLU A 147 9.34 2.88 -2.37
C GLU A 147 9.12 3.56 -1.02
N GLU A 148 8.48 4.73 -0.96
CA GLU A 148 8.21 5.44 0.30
C GLU A 148 7.35 4.57 1.24
N ILE A 149 6.29 3.94 0.74
CA ILE A 149 5.50 2.97 1.54
C ILE A 149 6.37 1.83 2.05
N TRP A 150 7.25 1.28 1.21
CA TRP A 150 8.16 0.21 1.62
C TRP A 150 9.06 0.66 2.78
N HIS A 151 9.58 1.89 2.75
CA HIS A 151 10.44 2.43 3.81
C HIS A 151 9.74 2.45 5.17
N LEU A 152 8.42 2.69 5.20
CA LEU A 152 7.60 2.60 6.41
C LEU A 152 7.29 1.15 6.79
N ILE A 153 6.72 0.39 5.86
CA ILE A 153 6.19 -0.94 6.16
C ILE A 153 7.30 -1.93 6.53
N ARG A 154 8.51 -1.80 5.96
CA ARG A 154 9.65 -2.69 6.26
C ARG A 154 10.13 -2.66 7.70
N ILE A 155 9.72 -1.66 8.48
CA ILE A 155 10.05 -1.54 9.91
C ILE A 155 9.27 -2.59 10.72
N PHE A 156 8.11 -3.02 10.23
CA PHE A 156 7.26 -3.98 10.91
C PHE A 156 7.66 -5.43 10.61
N PRO A 157 7.43 -6.36 11.56
CA PRO A 157 7.68 -7.78 11.33
C PRO A 157 6.80 -8.31 10.19
N TYR A 158 7.29 -9.33 9.48
CA TYR A 158 6.64 -9.83 8.27
C TYR A 158 5.19 -10.29 8.50
N ASN A 159 4.88 -10.85 9.68
CA ASN A 159 3.52 -11.28 10.03
C ASN A 159 2.52 -10.12 9.96
N LEU A 160 2.92 -8.93 10.41
CA LEU A 160 2.08 -7.74 10.35
C LEU A 160 2.00 -7.18 8.93
N ARG A 161 3.11 -7.19 8.18
CA ARG A 161 3.12 -6.81 6.76
C ARG A 161 2.14 -7.65 5.93
N TYR A 162 2.12 -8.96 6.15
CA TYR A 162 1.18 -9.86 5.47
C TYR A 162 -0.28 -9.63 5.87
N LYS A 163 -0.55 -9.18 7.11
CA LYS A 163 -1.90 -8.72 7.48
C LYS A 163 -2.33 -7.50 6.67
N PHE A 164 -1.42 -6.55 6.40
CA PHE A 164 -1.74 -5.42 5.53
C PHE A 164 -2.11 -5.87 4.11
N TYR A 165 -1.36 -6.83 3.57
CA TYR A 165 -1.60 -7.35 2.22
C TYR A 165 -2.91 -8.13 2.13
N SER A 166 -3.20 -8.95 3.14
CA SER A 166 -4.47 -9.65 3.28
C SER A 166 -5.64 -8.68 3.40
N HIS A 167 -5.51 -7.63 4.22
CA HIS A 167 -6.54 -6.57 4.36
C HIS A 167 -6.83 -5.88 3.02
N MET A 168 -5.78 -5.54 2.27
CA MET A 168 -5.95 -4.96 0.94
C MET A 168 -6.75 -5.88 0.02
N LYS A 169 -6.34 -7.16 -0.08
CA LYS A 169 -6.96 -8.15 -0.98
C LYS A 169 -8.42 -8.46 -0.62
N ASN A 170 -8.67 -8.70 0.67
CA ASN A 170 -9.92 -9.30 1.16
C ASN A 170 -10.92 -8.27 1.69
N SER A 171 -10.47 -7.05 1.99
CA SER A 171 -11.34 -6.00 2.53
C SER A 171 -11.33 -4.76 1.63
N ALA A 172 -10.19 -4.08 1.46
CA ALA A 172 -10.14 -2.79 0.76
C ALA A 172 -10.62 -2.86 -0.71
N TYR A 173 -10.16 -3.86 -1.46
CA TYR A 173 -10.58 -4.09 -2.85
C TYR A 173 -12.00 -4.68 -3.00
N VAL A 174 -12.72 -4.92 -1.90
CA VAL A 174 -14.09 -5.43 -1.89
C VAL A 174 -15.07 -4.35 -1.44
N SER A 175 -14.73 -3.59 -0.40
CA SER A 175 -15.62 -2.61 0.21
C SER A 175 -15.51 -1.21 -0.39
N ILE A 176 -14.33 -0.78 -0.83
CA ILE A 176 -14.12 0.57 -1.35
C ILE A 176 -14.40 0.58 -2.86
N GLN A 177 -15.54 1.17 -3.26
CA GLN A 177 -16.02 1.16 -4.64
C GLN A 177 -14.98 1.63 -5.67
N GLN A 178 -14.22 2.69 -5.35
CA GLN A 178 -13.17 3.20 -6.22
C GLN A 178 -12.06 2.15 -6.42
N LEU A 179 -11.66 1.43 -5.38
CA LEU A 179 -10.67 0.36 -5.46
C LEU A 179 -11.21 -0.87 -6.20
N VAL A 180 -12.51 -1.19 -6.08
CA VAL A 180 -13.16 -2.26 -6.88
C VAL A 180 -13.05 -1.96 -8.38
N ARG A 181 -13.26 -0.70 -8.77
CA ARG A 181 -13.07 -0.23 -10.15
C ARG A 181 -11.61 -0.37 -10.59
N THR A 182 -10.67 0.11 -9.78
CA THR A 182 -9.23 -0.04 -10.05
C THR A 182 -8.84 -1.50 -10.20
N LYS A 183 -9.32 -2.39 -9.34
CA LYS A 183 -9.10 -3.84 -9.42
C LYS A 183 -9.55 -4.41 -10.75
N SER A 184 -10.73 -4.04 -11.21
CA SER A 184 -11.27 -4.52 -12.50
C SER A 184 -10.39 -4.07 -13.68
N ILE A 185 -9.97 -2.80 -13.70
CA ILE A 185 -9.12 -2.23 -14.74
C ILE A 185 -7.74 -2.88 -14.75
N VAL A 186 -7.08 -2.95 -13.58
CA VAL A 186 -5.74 -3.52 -13.45
C VAL A 186 -5.73 -5.01 -13.77
N THR A 187 -6.75 -5.76 -13.35
CA THR A 187 -6.89 -7.18 -13.69
C THR A 187 -6.98 -7.38 -15.21
N LYS A 188 -7.83 -6.59 -15.89
CA LYS A 188 -7.98 -6.63 -17.35
C LYS A 188 -6.66 -6.31 -18.05
N ASN A 189 -5.98 -5.25 -17.61
CA ASN A 189 -4.72 -4.82 -18.21
C ASN A 189 -3.60 -5.83 -17.98
N THR A 190 -3.53 -6.43 -16.78
CA THR A 190 -2.54 -7.45 -16.46
C THR A 190 -2.74 -8.69 -17.33
N LYS A 191 -3.98 -9.19 -17.43
CA LYS A 191 -4.34 -10.29 -18.35
C LYS A 191 -3.95 -9.99 -19.78
N TYR A 192 -4.20 -8.77 -20.24
CA TYR A 192 -3.85 -8.34 -21.59
C TYR A 192 -2.33 -8.35 -21.84
N ILE A 193 -1.53 -7.85 -20.89
CA ILE A 193 -0.08 -7.86 -20.98
C ILE A 193 0.45 -9.29 -20.97
N CYS A 194 -0.02 -10.14 -20.04
CA CYS A 194 0.43 -11.53 -19.93
C CYS A 194 0.21 -12.34 -21.21
N LYS A 195 -0.94 -12.15 -21.89
CA LYS A 195 -1.25 -12.80 -23.18
C LYS A 195 -0.30 -12.42 -24.33
N ARG A 196 0.48 -11.36 -24.16
CA ARG A 196 1.37 -10.81 -25.20
C ARG A 196 2.85 -11.01 -24.89
N ILE A 197 3.18 -11.73 -23.82
CA ILE A 197 4.57 -12.04 -23.48
C ILE A 197 5.09 -13.07 -24.50
N THR A 198 6.05 -12.64 -25.31
CA THR A 198 6.83 -13.47 -26.23
C THR A 198 8.31 -13.14 -26.05
N LYS A 199 9.20 -13.87 -26.73
CA LYS A 199 10.66 -13.57 -26.69
C LYS A 199 10.96 -12.13 -27.11
N ASP A 200 10.25 -11.60 -28.10
CA ASP A 200 10.49 -10.27 -28.67
C ASP A 200 9.86 -9.14 -27.83
N THR A 201 8.70 -9.39 -27.23
CA THR A 201 7.95 -8.38 -26.46
C THR A 201 8.33 -8.32 -24.99
N LEU A 202 9.16 -9.26 -24.51
CA LEU A 202 9.48 -9.47 -23.10
C LEU A 202 9.86 -8.18 -22.35
N LYS A 203 10.75 -7.37 -22.93
CA LYS A 203 11.20 -6.12 -22.29
C LYS A 203 10.07 -5.10 -22.18
N GLN A 204 9.21 -5.01 -23.19
CA GLN A 204 8.09 -4.07 -23.23
C GLN A 204 6.98 -4.52 -22.26
N CYS A 205 6.57 -5.78 -22.34
CA CYS A 205 5.59 -6.35 -21.42
C CYS A 205 6.06 -6.26 -19.97
N GLY A 206 7.34 -6.55 -19.70
CA GLY A 206 7.91 -6.38 -18.36
C GLY A 206 7.83 -4.95 -17.84
N ARG A 207 8.11 -3.94 -18.68
CA ARG A 207 7.97 -2.52 -18.27
C ARG A 207 6.51 -2.15 -18.00
N GLN A 208 5.58 -2.62 -18.82
CA GLN A 208 4.15 -2.38 -18.63
C GLN A 208 3.65 -3.05 -17.33
N LEU A 209 4.08 -4.29 -17.09
CA LEU A 209 3.76 -5.03 -15.88
C LEU A 209 4.32 -4.35 -14.64
N GLY A 210 5.58 -3.90 -14.68
CA GLY A 210 6.21 -3.12 -13.62
C GLY A 210 5.45 -1.83 -13.32
N LYS A 211 5.07 -1.06 -14.34
CA LYS A 211 4.27 0.16 -14.15
C LYS A 211 2.95 -0.10 -13.42
N LEU A 212 2.23 -1.17 -13.79
CA LEU A 212 1.01 -1.55 -13.10
C LEU A 212 1.27 -2.00 -11.65
N SER A 213 2.36 -2.75 -11.42
CA SER A 213 2.67 -3.29 -10.09
C SER A 213 3.20 -2.24 -9.13
N HIS A 214 3.74 -1.12 -9.60
CA HIS A 214 4.18 -0.01 -8.73
C HIS A 214 3.03 0.51 -7.86
N SER A 215 1.82 0.59 -8.44
CA SER A 215 0.62 1.09 -7.76
C SER A 215 -0.29 -0.04 -7.25
N ASN A 216 -0.38 -1.16 -7.99
CA ASN A 216 -1.32 -2.24 -7.71
C ASN A 216 -0.65 -3.63 -7.66
N PRO A 217 0.38 -3.82 -6.82
CA PRO A 217 1.20 -5.04 -6.79
C PRO A 217 0.37 -6.30 -6.53
N ILE A 218 -0.49 -6.32 -5.50
CA ILE A 218 -1.26 -7.53 -5.12
C ILE A 218 -2.13 -8.06 -6.28
N ILE A 219 -2.79 -7.17 -7.02
CA ILE A 219 -3.64 -7.57 -8.15
C ILE A 219 -2.78 -8.13 -9.29
N VAL A 220 -1.70 -7.42 -9.64
CA VAL A 220 -0.80 -7.82 -10.72
C VAL A 220 -0.18 -9.18 -10.42
N LEU A 221 0.34 -9.35 -9.20
CA LEU A 221 0.99 -10.58 -8.76
C LEU A 221 -0.01 -11.74 -8.70
N THR A 222 -1.23 -11.53 -8.21
CA THR A 222 -2.27 -12.58 -8.21
C THR A 222 -2.54 -13.08 -9.64
N GLU A 223 -2.64 -12.17 -10.62
CA GLU A 223 -2.88 -12.58 -12.00
C GLU A 223 -1.65 -13.26 -12.63
N VAL A 224 -0.45 -12.78 -12.33
CA VAL A 224 0.80 -13.43 -12.75
C VAL A 224 0.88 -14.86 -12.19
N MET A 225 0.53 -15.04 -10.92
CA MET A 225 0.48 -16.35 -10.25
C MET A 225 -0.54 -17.28 -10.92
N ASN A 226 -1.72 -16.78 -11.29
CA ASN A 226 -2.68 -17.56 -12.07
C ASN A 226 -2.10 -18.05 -13.40
N GLN A 227 -1.37 -17.19 -14.12
CA GLN A 227 -0.78 -17.54 -15.41
C GLN A 227 0.28 -18.65 -15.30
N ILE A 228 1.18 -18.57 -14.31
CA ILE A 228 2.21 -19.62 -14.10
C ILE A 228 1.60 -20.94 -13.60
N CYS A 229 0.51 -20.88 -12.82
CA CYS A 229 -0.18 -22.09 -12.37
C CYS A 229 -0.83 -22.83 -13.54
N SER A 230 -1.35 -22.08 -14.53
CA SER A 230 -1.98 -22.65 -15.72
C SER A 230 -0.97 -23.05 -16.81
N PHE A 231 0.17 -22.37 -16.93
CA PHE A 231 1.13 -22.57 -18.01
C PHE A 231 2.57 -22.57 -17.50
N ASP A 232 3.18 -23.74 -17.44
CA ASP A 232 4.59 -23.97 -17.08
C ASP A 232 5.56 -23.22 -18.01
N THR A 233 5.25 -23.20 -19.32
CA THR A 233 6.02 -22.48 -20.36
C THR A 233 6.11 -20.98 -20.12
N MET A 234 5.18 -20.40 -19.35
CA MET A 234 5.15 -18.97 -19.03
C MET A 234 6.02 -18.61 -17.83
N ILE A 235 6.52 -19.58 -17.05
CA ILE A 235 7.32 -19.34 -15.85
C ILE A 235 8.55 -18.49 -16.17
N ILE A 236 9.42 -18.96 -17.08
CA ILE A 236 10.68 -18.26 -17.41
C ILE A 236 10.41 -16.85 -17.98
N PRO A 237 9.54 -16.68 -19.00
CA PRO A 237 9.22 -15.35 -19.52
C PRO A 237 8.66 -14.39 -18.46
N ILE A 238 7.81 -14.88 -17.55
CA ILE A 238 7.28 -14.07 -16.45
C ILE A 238 8.39 -13.66 -15.50
N VAL A 239 9.26 -14.58 -15.07
CA VAL A 239 10.38 -14.26 -14.17
C VAL A 239 11.28 -13.18 -14.78
N GLU A 240 11.53 -13.20 -16.09
CA GLU A 240 12.25 -12.13 -16.79
C GLU A 240 11.53 -10.77 -16.76
N CYS A 241 10.20 -10.78 -16.79
CA CYS A 241 9.39 -9.56 -16.67
C CYS A 241 9.45 -8.94 -15.26
N LEU A 242 9.67 -9.75 -14.21
CA LEU A 242 9.66 -9.29 -12.81
C LEU A 242 10.84 -8.38 -12.43
N LYS A 243 11.84 -8.19 -13.31
CA LYS A 243 13.00 -7.32 -13.02
C LYS A 243 12.66 -5.84 -12.78
N TYR A 244 11.44 -5.42 -13.14
CA TYR A 244 10.96 -4.04 -12.97
C TYR A 244 10.08 -3.87 -11.72
N LEU A 245 9.97 -4.89 -10.88
CA LEU A 245 9.26 -4.83 -9.60
C LEU A 245 10.04 -4.03 -8.55
N THR A 246 9.30 -3.39 -7.65
CA THR A 246 9.84 -2.72 -6.45
C THR A 246 10.05 -3.73 -5.31
N PRO A 247 10.84 -3.40 -4.28
CA PRO A 247 10.97 -4.22 -3.07
C PRO A 247 9.61 -4.50 -2.39
N LEU A 248 8.69 -3.53 -2.37
CA LEU A 248 7.31 -3.73 -1.89
C LEU A 248 6.61 -4.85 -2.68
N SER A 249 6.77 -4.83 -4.00
CA SER A 249 6.19 -5.84 -4.88
C SER A 249 6.81 -7.22 -4.63
N PHE A 250 8.12 -7.31 -4.39
CA PHE A 250 8.77 -8.59 -4.06
C PHE A 250 8.33 -9.14 -2.69
N ASP A 251 8.08 -8.27 -1.72
CA ASP A 251 7.54 -8.71 -0.43
C ASP A 251 6.09 -9.21 -0.53
N MET A 252 5.27 -8.50 -1.31
CA MET A 252 3.91 -8.95 -1.62
C MET A 252 3.91 -10.22 -2.49
N LEU A 253 4.94 -10.45 -3.32
CA LEU A 253 5.10 -11.69 -4.07
C LEU A 253 5.30 -12.88 -3.12
N SER A 254 6.09 -12.74 -2.05
CA SER A 254 6.24 -13.77 -1.03
C SER A 254 4.90 -14.09 -0.35
N TYR A 255 4.11 -13.07 -0.02
CA TYR A 255 2.76 -13.25 0.53
C TYR A 255 1.85 -14.00 -0.46
N THR A 256 1.77 -13.56 -1.71
CA THR A 256 0.92 -14.20 -2.72
C THR A 256 1.38 -15.63 -3.03
N LEU A 257 2.69 -15.92 -3.01
CA LEU A 257 3.21 -17.28 -3.18
C LEU A 257 2.69 -18.21 -2.07
N ILE A 258 2.79 -17.80 -0.80
CA ILE A 258 2.28 -18.57 0.34
C ILE A 258 0.77 -18.77 0.22
N GLU A 259 0.04 -17.73 -0.15
CA GLU A 259 -1.41 -17.82 -0.36
C GLU A 259 -1.77 -18.89 -1.40
N PHE A 260 -1.11 -18.89 -2.56
CA PHE A 260 -1.34 -19.90 -3.59
C PHE A 260 -0.93 -21.30 -3.13
N LEU A 261 0.18 -21.44 -2.41
CA LEU A 261 0.60 -22.72 -1.84
C LEU A 261 -0.41 -23.23 -0.80
N SER A 262 -1.02 -22.36 -0.02
CA SER A 262 -2.04 -22.72 0.98
C SER A 262 -3.36 -23.14 0.36
N VAL A 263 -3.79 -22.46 -0.71
CA VAL A 263 -5.03 -22.80 -1.42
C VAL A 263 -4.88 -24.11 -2.20
N ASN A 264 -3.70 -24.36 -2.74
CA ASN A 264 -3.40 -25.56 -3.53
C ASN A 264 -2.72 -26.66 -2.71
N SER A 265 -2.63 -26.54 -1.38
CA SER A 265 -1.97 -27.55 -0.56
C SER A 265 -2.72 -28.86 -0.66
N VAL A 266 -2.02 -29.94 -0.98
CA VAL A 266 -2.59 -31.28 -1.00
C VAL A 266 -2.04 -32.07 0.19
N SER A 267 -2.93 -32.69 0.96
CA SER A 267 -2.53 -33.63 1.99
C SER A 267 -1.92 -34.86 1.33
N LEU A 268 -0.60 -35.05 1.53
CA LEU A 268 0.15 -36.18 1.01
C LEU A 268 -0.29 -37.46 1.70
N THR A 269 -1.36 -38.07 1.17
CA THR A 269 -1.79 -39.42 1.56
C THR A 269 -1.04 -40.47 0.74
N SER A 270 -0.93 -41.69 1.28
CA SER A 270 -0.25 -42.83 0.64
C SER A 270 -0.81 -43.24 -0.73
N LYS A 271 -1.91 -42.62 -1.18
CA LYS A 271 -2.58 -42.87 -2.47
C LYS A 271 -2.21 -41.88 -3.58
N ILE A 272 -1.46 -40.82 -3.27
CA ILE A 272 -1.05 -39.83 -4.28
C ILE A 272 0.18 -40.37 -5.01
N THR A 273 0.01 -40.66 -6.29
CA THR A 273 1.07 -41.20 -7.17
C THR A 273 1.93 -40.12 -7.83
N SER A 274 1.47 -38.86 -7.85
CA SER A 274 2.20 -37.72 -8.42
C SER A 274 1.77 -36.39 -7.78
N ILE A 275 2.70 -35.44 -7.74
CA ILE A 275 2.46 -34.08 -7.23
C ILE A 275 1.63 -33.31 -8.28
N PRO A 276 0.58 -32.57 -7.89
CA PRO A 276 -0.17 -31.72 -8.81
C PRO A 276 0.73 -30.72 -9.56
N ASP A 277 0.50 -30.58 -10.87
CA ASP A 277 1.25 -29.66 -11.74
C ASP A 277 1.28 -28.23 -11.20
N VAL A 278 0.19 -27.77 -10.56
CA VAL A 278 0.12 -26.43 -9.94
C VAL A 278 1.18 -26.27 -8.86
N ILE A 279 1.38 -27.26 -7.99
CA ILE A 279 2.40 -27.21 -6.94
C ILE A 279 3.81 -27.26 -7.57
N GLN A 280 4.00 -28.09 -8.59
CA GLN A 280 5.28 -28.18 -9.29
C GLN A 280 5.65 -26.87 -10.00
N ASN A 281 4.67 -26.23 -10.65
CA ASN A 281 4.82 -24.93 -11.30
C ASN A 281 5.15 -23.83 -10.29
N LEU A 282 4.43 -23.80 -9.15
CA LEU A 282 4.70 -22.87 -8.06
C LEU A 282 6.11 -23.05 -7.48
N GLY A 283 6.55 -24.29 -7.24
CA GLY A 283 7.90 -24.58 -6.75
C GLY A 283 8.99 -24.20 -7.75
N THR A 284 8.77 -24.47 -9.03
CA THR A 284 9.69 -24.11 -10.13
C THR A 284 9.80 -22.59 -10.26
N PHE A 285 8.67 -21.89 -10.21
CA PHE A 285 8.62 -20.44 -10.22
C PHE A 285 9.32 -19.84 -8.99
N ALA A 286 8.97 -20.28 -7.78
CA ALA A 286 9.56 -19.81 -6.53
C ALA A 286 11.09 -19.95 -6.54
N SER A 287 11.60 -21.14 -6.87
CA SER A 287 13.05 -21.37 -6.93
C SER A 287 13.74 -20.49 -7.99
N THR A 288 13.10 -20.25 -9.13
CA THR A 288 13.66 -19.44 -10.22
C THR A 288 13.68 -17.96 -9.87
N VAL A 289 12.62 -17.44 -9.24
CA VAL A 289 12.57 -16.06 -8.74
C VAL A 289 13.60 -15.85 -7.64
N MET A 290 13.66 -16.75 -6.65
CA MET A 290 14.54 -16.61 -5.49
C MET A 290 16.03 -16.73 -5.85
N ARG A 291 16.37 -17.48 -6.90
CA ARG A 291 17.74 -17.51 -7.45
C ARG A 291 18.14 -16.19 -8.13
N LYS A 292 17.17 -15.46 -8.67
CA LYS A 292 17.41 -14.30 -9.54
C LYS A 292 17.28 -12.96 -8.83
N TYR A 293 16.37 -12.84 -7.87
CA TYR A 293 16.03 -11.59 -7.21
C TYR A 293 16.11 -11.73 -5.69
N VAL A 294 16.39 -10.60 -5.02
CA VAL A 294 16.38 -10.52 -3.56
C VAL A 294 14.93 -10.46 -3.09
N VAL A 295 14.39 -11.60 -2.70
CA VAL A 295 13.02 -11.74 -2.19
C VAL A 295 13.04 -12.02 -0.68
N PRO A 296 12.21 -11.36 0.14
CA PRO A 296 12.09 -11.69 1.56
C PRO A 296 11.57 -13.13 1.75
N LEU A 297 12.41 -14.01 2.28
CA LEU A 297 12.13 -15.45 2.39
C LEU A 297 11.54 -15.87 3.75
N THR A 298 11.63 -15.03 4.77
CA THR A 298 11.28 -15.40 6.16
C THR A 298 9.91 -16.05 6.29
N GLY A 299 8.88 -15.44 5.68
CA GLY A 299 7.53 -15.99 5.73
C GLY A 299 7.38 -17.30 4.94
N VAL A 300 8.12 -17.48 3.84
CA VAL A 300 8.06 -18.72 3.03
C VAL A 300 8.74 -19.85 3.79
N LEU A 301 9.90 -19.60 4.39
CA LEU A 301 10.61 -20.58 5.19
C LEU A 301 9.79 -21.00 6.41
N GLN A 302 9.15 -20.06 7.11
CA GLN A 302 8.29 -20.39 8.24
C GLN A 302 7.01 -21.13 7.84
N TYR A 303 6.52 -20.98 6.60
CA TYR A 303 5.39 -21.77 6.10
C TYR A 303 5.77 -23.22 5.80
N ILE A 304 7.04 -23.46 5.44
CA ILE A 304 7.57 -24.81 5.12
C ILE A 304 8.00 -25.56 6.38
N ALA A 305 8.52 -24.85 7.39
CA ALA A 305 8.97 -25.40 8.66
C ALA A 305 7.80 -25.94 9.50
#